data_AF-A0AAC9YAR9-F1
#
_entry.id   AF-A0AAC9YAR9-F1
#
_cell.length_a   1.000
_cell.length_b   1.000
_cell.length_c   1.000
_cell.angle_alpha   90.00
_cell.angle_beta   90.00
_cell.angle_gamma   90.00
#
_symmetry.space_group_name_H-M   'P 1'
#
loop_
_entity.id
_entity.type
_entity.pdbx_description
1 polymer ?
#
loop_
_entity_poly.entity_id
_entity_poly.type
_entity_poly.pdbx_seq_one_letter_code
_entity_poly.pdbx_strand_id
1 'polypeptide(L)'
;MIPKVRSVESLILTNQSSDQFVAQFRKIIFHNGAQFLILQRNDKQKVLKIKCCDDAVKLIGPKKEEFEELIDYFREGHTKTQASPIDSDEEYWVIGISFNKVETKGGLSLEFKISDEKPIDILPYIIQTGAEHVFFSE
;
A
#
# COMPACT_ATOMS: atom_id res chain seq x y z
N MET A 1 4.59 3.76 -22.12
CA MET A 1 4.77 2.30 -22.00
C MET A 1 4.57 1.96 -20.53
N ILE A 2 3.57 1.15 -20.19
CA ILE A 2 3.29 0.78 -18.80
C ILE A 2 4.37 -0.23 -18.38
N PRO A 3 5.14 0.00 -17.29
CA PRO A 3 6.18 -0.94 -16.86
C PRO A 3 5.53 -2.27 -16.50
N LYS A 4 6.10 -3.41 -16.92
CA LYS A 4 5.62 -4.75 -16.51
C LYS A 4 6.04 -5.02 -15.07
N VAL A 5 5.29 -4.46 -14.12
CA VAL A 5 5.49 -4.69 -12.68
C VAL A 5 4.94 -6.07 -12.33
N ARG A 6 5.71 -6.87 -11.58
CA ARG A 6 5.27 -8.20 -11.12
C ARG A 6 4.75 -8.17 -9.69
N SER A 7 5.45 -7.42 -8.84
CA SER A 7 5.13 -7.32 -7.43
C SER A 7 5.74 -6.03 -6.87
N VAL A 8 4.93 -5.27 -6.14
CA VAL A 8 5.41 -4.15 -5.32
C VAL A 8 5.95 -4.73 -4.03
N GLU A 9 7.18 -4.36 -3.65
CA GLU A 9 7.79 -4.87 -2.42
C GLU A 9 7.60 -3.91 -1.25
N SER A 10 7.89 -2.63 -1.48
CA SER A 10 7.87 -1.62 -0.42
C SER A 10 7.52 -0.24 -0.97
N LEU A 11 6.99 0.58 -0.06
CA LEU A 11 6.63 1.97 -0.28
C LEU A 11 7.45 2.84 0.67
N ILE A 12 7.88 4.00 0.18
CA ILE A 12 8.41 5.09 1.00
C ILE A 12 7.29 6.09 1.19
N LEU A 13 6.88 6.24 2.44
CA LEU A 13 5.80 7.13 2.84
C LEU A 13 6.38 8.38 3.50
N THR A 14 5.75 9.51 3.24
CA THR A 14 5.95 10.74 4.00
C THR A 14 4.62 11.22 4.60
N ASN A 15 4.65 11.81 5.79
CA ASN A 15 3.49 12.40 6.45
C ASN A 15 3.51 13.94 6.35
N GLN A 16 2.51 14.58 6.96
CA GLN A 16 2.38 16.05 7.00
C GLN A 16 3.54 16.75 7.72
N SER A 17 4.21 16.06 8.65
CA SER A 17 5.37 16.55 9.38
C SER A 17 6.69 16.39 8.61
N SER A 18 6.64 15.91 7.36
CA SER A 18 7.81 15.52 6.55
C SER A 18 8.62 14.35 7.10
N ASP A 19 8.07 13.60 8.06
CA ASP A 19 8.69 12.34 8.50
C ASP A 19 8.58 11.31 7.39
N GLN A 20 9.68 10.60 7.13
CA GLN A 20 9.75 9.57 6.09
C GLN A 20 10.02 8.21 6.70
N PHE A 21 9.36 7.18 6.16
CA PHE A 21 9.65 5.80 6.52
C PHE A 21 9.33 4.84 5.38
N VAL A 22 9.99 3.69 5.43
CA VAL A 22 9.74 2.59 4.51
C VAL A 22 8.75 1.61 5.16
N ALA A 23 7.79 1.14 4.38
CA ALA A 23 6.86 0.10 4.77
C ALA A 23 6.78 -0.97 3.67
N GLN A 24 6.77 -2.23 4.07
CA GLN A 24 6.61 -3.35 3.14
C GLN A 24 5.16 -3.43 2.67
N PHE A 25 4.93 -3.55 1.37
CA PHE A 25 3.60 -3.81 0.82
C PHE A 25 3.26 -5.30 1.04
N ARG A 26 2.05 -5.57 1.52
CA ARG A 26 1.57 -6.94 1.74
C ARG A 26 0.40 -7.28 0.84
N LYS A 27 -0.62 -6.41 0.81
CA LYS A 27 -1.87 -6.68 0.09
C LYS A 27 -2.61 -5.38 -0.23
N ILE A 28 -3.41 -5.40 -1.30
CA ILE A 28 -4.49 -4.46 -1.54
C ILE A 28 -5.83 -5.18 -1.40
N ILE A 29 -6.78 -4.55 -0.71
CA ILE A 29 -8.15 -5.02 -0.51
C ILE A 29 -9.11 -4.04 -1.17
N PHE A 30 -9.97 -4.55 -2.03
CA PHE A 30 -11.11 -3.83 -2.60
C PHE A 30 -12.36 -4.23 -1.81
N HIS A 31 -12.97 -3.29 -1.10
CA HIS A 31 -14.14 -3.52 -0.26
C HIS A 31 -15.10 -2.34 -0.34
N ASN A 32 -16.40 -2.58 -0.56
CA ASN A 32 -17.44 -1.55 -0.54
C ASN A 32 -17.11 -0.30 -1.40
N GLY A 33 -16.48 -0.51 -2.57
CA GLY A 33 -16.07 0.57 -3.48
C GLY A 33 -14.82 1.35 -3.05
N ALA A 34 -14.19 1.00 -1.93
CA ALA A 34 -12.94 1.57 -1.44
C ALA A 34 -11.76 0.60 -1.62
N GLN A 35 -10.54 1.16 -1.59
CA GLN A 35 -9.30 0.40 -1.66
C GLN A 35 -8.47 0.61 -0.40
N PHE A 36 -7.97 -0.49 0.16
CA PHE A 36 -7.19 -0.51 1.39
C PHE A 36 -5.86 -1.21 1.15
N LEU A 37 -4.78 -0.65 1.69
CA LEU A 37 -3.45 -1.21 1.66
C LEU A 37 -3.10 -1.80 3.01
N ILE A 38 -2.59 -3.01 3.01
CA ILE A 38 -1.92 -3.61 4.16
C ILE A 38 -0.42 -3.40 3.97
N LEU A 39 0.17 -2.65 4.90
CA LEU A 39 1.60 -2.38 4.97
C LEU A 39 2.19 -2.96 6.25
N GLN A 40 3.47 -3.30 6.24
CA GLN A 40 4.18 -3.82 7.42
C GLN A 40 5.45 -3.03 7.71
N ARG A 41 5.68 -2.68 8.98
CA ARG A 41 6.91 -2.04 9.48
C ARG A 41 7.28 -2.61 10.85
N ASN A 42 8.50 -3.14 11.00
CA ASN A 42 9.05 -3.63 12.26
C ASN A 42 8.12 -4.57 13.06
N ASP A 43 7.36 -5.45 12.40
CA ASP A 43 6.35 -6.36 12.99
C ASP A 43 4.95 -5.78 13.27
N LYS A 44 4.72 -4.49 12.99
CA LYS A 44 3.37 -3.90 13.03
C LYS A 44 2.79 -3.85 11.62
N GLN A 45 1.56 -4.34 11.49
CA GLN A 45 0.75 -4.13 10.29
C GLN A 45 -0.04 -2.82 10.41
N LYS A 46 -0.11 -2.10 9.30
CA LYS A 46 -0.85 -0.85 9.16
C LYS A 46 -1.81 -0.97 7.98
N VAL A 47 -3.05 -0.55 8.20
CA VAL A 47 -4.09 -0.52 7.17
C VAL A 47 -4.29 0.92 6.77
N LEU A 48 -4.16 1.22 5.49
CA LEU A 48 -4.36 2.57 4.96
C LEU A 48 -5.35 2.54 3.82
N LYS A 49 -6.36 3.40 3.88
CA LYS A 49 -7.30 3.60 2.79
C LYS A 49 -6.69 4.52 1.74
N ILE A 50 -6.83 4.14 0.48
CA ILE A 50 -6.47 4.97 -0.66
C ILE A 50 -7.58 6.02 -0.85
N LYS A 51 -7.19 7.28 -0.92
CA LYS A 51 -8.08 8.40 -1.24
C LYS A 51 -7.52 9.15 -2.44
N CYS A 52 -8.27 9.15 -3.54
CA CYS A 52 -7.98 9.95 -4.71
C CYS A 52 -8.50 11.38 -4.47
N CYS A 53 -7.60 12.36 -4.60
CA CYS A 53 -7.89 13.78 -4.67
C CYS A 53 -7.61 14.27 -6.10
N ASP A 54 -8.09 15.46 -6.47
CA ASP A 54 -8.07 15.98 -7.84
C ASP A 54 -6.68 15.91 -8.52
N ASP A 55 -5.58 16.04 -7.76
CA ASP A 55 -4.22 16.03 -8.30
C ASP A 55 -3.27 14.98 -7.66
N ALA A 56 -3.74 14.17 -6.71
CA ALA A 56 -2.87 13.26 -5.97
C ALA A 56 -3.60 12.08 -5.33
N VAL A 57 -2.87 10.98 -5.17
CA VAL A 57 -3.27 9.85 -4.32
C VAL A 57 -2.67 10.05 -2.94
N LYS A 58 -3.52 9.97 -1.91
CA LYS A 58 -3.09 9.94 -0.51
C LYS A 58 -3.59 8.69 0.20
N LEU A 59 -2.90 8.36 1.28
CA LEU A 59 -3.21 7.25 2.16
C LEU A 59 -3.65 7.78 3.51
N ILE A 60 -4.84 7.37 3.95
CA ILE A 60 -5.44 7.81 5.21
C ILE A 60 -5.81 6.62 6.08
N GLY A 61 -6.03 6.84 7.37
CA GLY A 61 -6.64 5.82 8.22
C GLY A 61 -8.02 5.40 7.71
N PRO A 62 -8.38 4.11 7.72
CA PRO A 62 -9.76 3.69 7.52
C PRO A 62 -10.65 4.23 8.66
N LYS A 63 -11.93 4.43 8.38
CA LYS A 63 -12.91 4.67 9.45
C LYS A 63 -13.00 3.44 10.35
N LYS A 64 -13.51 3.63 11.57
CA LYS A 64 -13.66 2.54 12.54
C LYS A 64 -14.51 1.39 11.97
N GLU A 65 -15.63 1.71 11.36
CA GLU A 65 -16.55 0.73 10.79
C GLU A 65 -15.90 -0.03 9.63
N GLU A 66 -15.23 0.68 8.72
CA GLU A 66 -14.45 0.08 7.62
C GLU A 66 -13.34 -0.84 8.15
N PHE A 67 -12.69 -0.43 9.24
CA PHE A 67 -11.64 -1.24 9.86
C PHE A 67 -12.19 -2.52 10.49
N GLU A 68 -13.32 -2.43 11.20
CA GLU A 68 -13.99 -3.58 11.83
C GLU A 68 -14.45 -4.61 10.78
N GLU A 69 -14.95 -4.16 9.63
CA GLU A 69 -15.31 -5.03 8.49
C GLU A 69 -14.10 -5.76 7.90
N LEU A 70 -12.91 -5.16 7.98
CA LEU A 70 -11.70 -5.73 7.40
C LEU A 70 -10.93 -6.65 8.35
N ILE A 71 -11.32 -6.75 9.64
CA ILE A 71 -10.57 -7.46 10.69
C ILE A 71 -10.22 -8.89 10.31
N ASP A 72 -11.15 -9.61 9.69
CA ASP A 72 -10.96 -11.02 9.36
C ASP A 72 -9.97 -11.23 8.22
N TYR A 73 -9.78 -10.25 7.33
CA TYR A 73 -8.76 -10.29 6.28
C TYR A 73 -7.34 -10.08 6.81
N PHE A 74 -7.18 -9.62 8.06
CA PHE A 74 -5.88 -9.40 8.69
C PHE A 74 -5.37 -10.63 9.48
N ARG A 75 -6.23 -11.62 9.75
CA ARG A 75 -5.93 -12.73 10.67
C ARG A 75 -5.18 -13.91 10.02
N GLU A 76 -4.88 -13.87 8.73
CA GLU A 76 -4.05 -14.87 8.06
C GLU A 76 -2.56 -14.70 8.44
N GLY A 77 -2.20 -15.11 9.66
CA GLY A 77 -0.81 -15.15 10.13
C GLY A 77 -0.68 -14.79 11.62
N HIS A 78 0.03 -15.61 12.38
CA HIS A 78 0.22 -15.59 13.83
C HIS A 78 0.96 -14.36 14.42
N THR A 79 0.68 -13.15 13.97
CA THR A 79 1.11 -11.92 14.63
C THR A 79 -0.12 -11.24 15.17
N LYS A 80 -0.18 -11.04 16.50
CA LYS A 80 -1.20 -10.22 17.16
C LYS A 80 -1.27 -8.89 16.43
N THR A 81 -2.26 -8.73 15.56
CA THR A 81 -2.49 -7.51 14.81
C THR A 81 -2.97 -6.47 15.80
N GLN A 82 -2.03 -5.79 16.47
CA GLN A 82 -2.27 -4.43 16.95
C GLN A 82 -2.31 -3.54 15.72
N ALA A 83 -3.30 -3.74 14.85
CA ALA A 83 -3.78 -2.66 14.04
C ALA A 83 -4.48 -1.74 15.04
N SER A 84 -3.71 -0.83 15.65
CA SER A 84 -4.35 0.23 16.40
C SER A 84 -5.19 0.99 15.39
N PRO A 85 -6.39 1.47 15.77
CA PRO A 85 -6.99 2.56 15.03
C PRO A 85 -5.88 3.61 14.89
N ILE A 86 -5.53 3.91 13.65
CA ILE A 86 -4.66 5.04 13.37
C ILE A 86 -5.44 6.25 13.88
N ASP A 87 -4.78 7.18 14.55
CA ASP A 87 -5.39 8.50 14.75
C ASP A 87 -5.87 8.96 13.38
N SER A 88 -7.20 9.05 13.19
CA SER A 88 -7.86 9.11 11.88
C SER A 88 -7.38 10.26 10.98
N ASP A 89 -6.61 11.16 11.55
CA ASP A 89 -6.17 12.42 11.00
C ASP A 89 -4.78 12.35 10.36
N GLU A 90 -4.05 11.25 10.52
CA GLU A 90 -2.72 11.12 9.91
C GLU A 90 -2.82 10.73 8.42
N GLU A 91 -2.35 11.64 7.57
CA GLU A 91 -2.30 11.46 6.12
C GLU A 91 -0.87 11.16 5.65
N TYR A 92 -0.77 10.29 4.65
CA TYR A 92 0.48 9.87 4.05
C TYR A 92 0.47 10.02 2.53
N TRP A 93 1.64 10.32 1.99
CA TRP A 93 1.91 10.31 0.55
C TRP A 93 3.02 9.33 0.23
N VAL A 94 2.88 8.65 -0.91
CA VAL A 94 3.94 7.78 -1.40
C VAL A 94 4.92 8.62 -2.20
N ILE A 95 6.17 8.70 -1.76
CA ILE A 95 7.26 9.39 -2.46
C ILE A 95 8.26 8.43 -3.08
N GLY A 96 8.17 7.14 -2.76
CA GLY A 96 9.03 6.12 -3.35
C GLY A 96 8.38 4.75 -3.39
N ILE A 97 8.81 3.92 -4.32
CA ILE A 97 8.32 2.55 -4.52
C ILE A 97 9.47 1.64 -4.96
N SER A 98 9.55 0.47 -4.32
CA SER A 98 10.40 -0.65 -4.74
C SER A 98 9.53 -1.74 -5.34
N PHE A 99 9.88 -2.22 -6.53
CA PHE A 99 9.11 -3.23 -7.23
C PHE A 99 9.98 -4.17 -8.07
N ASN A 100 9.51 -5.40 -8.22
CA ASN A 100 10.12 -6.38 -9.10
C ASN A 100 9.57 -6.26 -10.51
N LYS A 101 10.47 -6.22 -11.49
CA LYS A 101 10.15 -6.22 -12.93
C LYS A 101 10.60 -7.53 -13.57
N VAL A 102 9.78 -8.05 -14.49
CA VAL A 102 10.15 -9.22 -15.30
C VAL A 102 10.93 -8.75 -16.52
N GLU A 103 12.14 -9.28 -16.67
CA GLU A 103 12.92 -9.11 -17.88
C GLU A 103 12.50 -10.15 -18.94
N THR A 104 12.64 -9.79 -20.21
CA THR A 104 12.25 -10.64 -21.36
C THR A 104 12.95 -11.99 -21.42
N LYS A 105 14.01 -12.22 -20.63
CA LYS A 105 14.76 -13.49 -20.55
C LYS A 105 14.45 -14.33 -19.31
N GLY A 106 13.36 -14.04 -18.60
CA GLY A 106 12.95 -14.78 -17.40
C GLY A 106 13.68 -14.37 -16.11
N GLY A 107 14.50 -13.33 -16.16
CA GLY A 107 15.11 -12.71 -14.99
C GLY A 107 14.14 -11.80 -14.24
N LEU A 108 14.39 -11.62 -12.94
CA LEU A 108 13.75 -10.62 -12.10
C LEU A 108 14.77 -9.54 -11.77
N SER A 109 14.41 -8.28 -12.04
CA SER A 109 15.19 -7.12 -11.61
C SER A 109 14.41 -6.33 -10.56
N LEU A 110 15.06 -6.02 -9.44
CA LEU A 110 14.52 -5.06 -8.48
C LEU A 110 14.70 -3.65 -9.05
N GLU A 111 13.60 -2.94 -9.24
CA GLU A 111 13.60 -1.53 -9.63
C GLU A 111 13.10 -0.67 -8.46
N PHE A 112 13.62 0.54 -8.42
CA PHE A 112 13.28 1.51 -7.39
C PHE A 112 13.06 2.87 -8.01
N LYS A 113 12.02 3.57 -7.55
CA LYS A 113 11.65 4.90 -8.01
C LYS A 113 11.39 5.79 -6.81
N ILE A 114 12.01 6.97 -6.78
CA ILE A 114 11.68 8.08 -5.88
C ILE A 114 11.14 9.23 -6.72
N SER A 115 10.21 9.99 -6.15
CA SER A 115 9.72 11.25 -6.69
C SER A 115 9.96 12.35 -5.66
N ASP A 116 10.75 13.34 -6.04
CA ASP A 116 11.10 14.48 -5.18
C ASP A 116 10.11 15.66 -5.35
N GLU A 117 9.23 15.61 -6.36
CA GLU A 117 8.34 16.72 -6.73
C GLU A 117 6.86 16.47 -6.39
N LYS A 118 6.37 15.26 -6.64
CA LYS A 118 4.95 14.91 -6.48
C LYS A 118 4.77 13.51 -5.89
N PRO A 119 3.71 13.27 -5.11
CA PRO A 119 3.33 11.92 -4.70
C PRO A 119 3.21 10.99 -5.91
N ILE A 120 3.73 9.78 -5.78
CA ILE A 120 3.61 8.72 -6.78
C ILE A 120 2.19 8.17 -6.71
N ASP A 121 1.49 8.20 -7.85
CA ASP A 121 0.29 7.38 -8.00
C ASP A 121 0.69 5.90 -8.02
N ILE A 122 0.40 5.23 -6.91
CA ILE A 122 0.73 3.83 -6.68
C ILE A 122 -0.26 2.85 -7.29
N LEU A 123 -1.48 3.27 -7.62
CA LEU A 123 -2.53 2.36 -8.11
C LEU A 123 -2.08 1.59 -9.37
N PRO A 124 -1.47 2.22 -10.39
CA PRO A 124 -0.99 1.50 -11.57
C PRO A 124 0.09 0.45 -11.27
N TYR A 125 0.88 0.62 -10.20
CA TYR A 125 1.93 -0.32 -9.81
C TYR A 125 1.33 -1.48 -9.00
N ILE A 126 0.40 -1.16 -8.09
CA ILE A 126 -0.20 -2.15 -7.20
C ILE A 126 -1.20 -3.02 -7.96
N ILE A 127 -2.01 -2.49 -8.89
CA ILE A 127 -2.97 -3.31 -9.65
C ILE A 127 -2.27 -4.36 -10.52
N GLN A 128 -1.00 -4.14 -10.87
CA GLN A 128 -0.18 -5.09 -11.63
C GLN A 128 0.49 -6.17 -10.76
N THR A 129 0.39 -6.06 -9.43
CA THR A 129 0.91 -7.08 -8.53
C THR A 129 0.20 -8.42 -8.75
N GLY A 130 0.87 -9.53 -8.43
CA GLY A 130 0.31 -10.89 -8.50
C GLY A 130 -1.00 -11.05 -7.72
N ALA A 131 -1.84 -11.98 -8.17
CA ALA A 131 -3.17 -12.24 -7.60
C ALA A 131 -3.13 -12.57 -6.09
N GLU A 132 -2.03 -13.13 -5.59
CA GLU A 132 -1.83 -13.40 -4.16
C GLU A 132 -1.87 -12.13 -3.28
N HIS A 133 -1.62 -10.96 -3.87
CA HIS A 133 -1.59 -9.67 -3.17
C HIS A 133 -2.84 -8.82 -3.42
N VAL A 134 -3.81 -9.32 -4.21
CA VAL A 134 -5.06 -8.61 -4.53
C VAL A 134 -6.23 -9.37 -3.94
N PHE A 135 -7.09 -8.67 -3.19
CA PHE A 135 -8.29 -9.27 -2.60
C PHE A 135 -9.52 -8.43 -2.90
N PHE A 136 -10.62 -9.10 -3.22
CA PHE A 136 -11.94 -8.50 -3.40
C PHE A 136 -12.86 -9.08 -2.35
N SER A 137 -13.42 -8.24 -1.49
CA SER A 137 -14.54 -8.62 -0.64
C SER A 137 -15.85 -8.25 -1.34
N GLU A 138 -16.76 -9.22 -1.36
CA GLU A 138 -18.15 -9.04 -1.79
C GLU A 138 -18.93 -8.11 -0.86
#